data_AF-A0A830GB82-F1
#
_entry.id   AF-A0A830GB82-F1
#
_cell.length_a   1.000
_cell.length_b   1.000
_cell.length_c   1.000
_cell.angle_alpha   90.00
_cell.angle_beta   90.00
_cell.angle_gamma   90.00
#
_symmetry.space_group_name_H-M   'P 1'
#
loop_
_entity.id
_entity.type
_entity.pdbx_description
1 polymer ?
#
loop_
_entity_poly.entity_id
_entity_poly.type
_entity_poly.pdbx_seq_one_letter_code
_entity_poly.pdbx_strand_id
1 'polypeptide(L)'
;MEPHRKGDLTEAIVIAELKRREISVSTPFGDNERYDLLAEDESGDVWKLQVKTGGFRDGKVLFNGKSQHTNASGHTYEVYDGDVDYFAVHCDDVDGLYLVPESEVGSQMSLRIADAKQDHRTINWAADYDFDERWPPEPTPSGWRDALIADLRERGVDVMDARGTNAPYDVVLRDDADTLYRTSLRPGSVSGERVCFDTGKTRAPGPETIDLVLVRCRDTDETYMIERDAYDESISLRVEPTRNDDRRTNRAEEHAFGRCWPPARLDGRPERTA
;
A
#
# COMPACT_ATOMS: atom_id res chain seq x y z
N MET A 1 -31.50 -2.43 -11.31
CA MET A 1 -31.32 -2.21 -9.86
C MET A 1 -30.61 -0.88 -9.70
N GLU A 2 -30.99 -0.04 -8.73
CA GLU A 2 -30.25 1.21 -8.45
C GLU A 2 -28.84 0.88 -7.95
N PRO A 3 -27.81 1.69 -8.26
CA PRO A 3 -26.41 1.39 -7.96
C PRO A 3 -26.15 1.08 -6.48
N HIS A 4 -26.74 1.87 -5.56
CA HIS A 4 -26.61 1.66 -4.12
C HIS A 4 -27.17 0.31 -3.68
N ARG A 5 -28.38 -0.04 -4.13
CA ARG A 5 -29.02 -1.32 -3.80
C ARG A 5 -28.24 -2.53 -4.33
N LYS A 6 -27.45 -2.34 -5.39
CA LYS A 6 -26.54 -3.37 -5.91
C LYS A 6 -25.31 -3.54 -5.01
N GLY A 7 -24.78 -2.43 -4.50
CA GLY A 7 -23.72 -2.42 -3.48
C GLY A 7 -24.14 -3.17 -2.23
N ASP A 8 -25.25 -2.76 -1.61
CA ASP A 8 -25.79 -3.38 -0.39
C ASP A 8 -26.00 -4.90 -0.54
N LEU A 9 -26.52 -5.32 -1.70
CA LEU A 9 -26.69 -6.74 -2.01
C LEU A 9 -25.35 -7.46 -2.12
N THR A 10 -24.35 -6.83 -2.75
CA THR A 10 -23.02 -7.40 -2.91
C THR A 10 -22.33 -7.57 -1.55
N GLU A 11 -22.44 -6.56 -0.68
CA GLU A 11 -21.92 -6.64 0.70
C GLU A 11 -22.55 -7.79 1.49
N ALA A 12 -23.89 -7.92 1.42
CA ALA A 12 -24.60 -9.02 2.06
C ALA A 12 -24.18 -10.40 1.53
N ILE A 13 -23.95 -10.52 0.21
CA ILE A 13 -23.44 -11.74 -0.41
C ILE A 13 -22.04 -12.05 0.10
N VAL A 14 -21.12 -11.08 0.08
CA VAL A 14 -19.74 -11.28 0.57
C VAL A 14 -19.74 -11.67 2.04
N ILE A 15 -20.52 -11.02 2.90
CA ILE A 15 -20.68 -11.42 4.31
C ILE A 15 -21.13 -12.88 4.41
N ALA A 16 -22.14 -13.28 3.63
CA ALA A 16 -22.63 -14.66 3.64
C ALA A 16 -21.56 -15.66 3.18
N GLU A 17 -20.81 -15.33 2.13
CA GLU A 17 -19.70 -16.15 1.62
C GLU A 17 -18.57 -16.30 2.63
N LEU A 18 -18.20 -15.21 3.33
CA LEU A 18 -17.21 -15.24 4.40
C LEU A 18 -17.71 -16.08 5.59
N LYS A 19 -18.97 -15.92 5.99
CA LYS A 19 -19.57 -16.74 7.07
C LYS A 19 -19.66 -18.22 6.72
N ARG A 20 -19.90 -18.58 5.46
CA ARG A 20 -19.87 -19.98 5.00
C ARG A 20 -18.47 -20.61 5.13
N ARG A 21 -17.43 -19.79 5.06
CA ARG A 21 -16.03 -20.16 5.27
C ARG A 21 -15.59 -20.08 6.73
N GLU A 22 -16.54 -19.88 7.65
CA GLU A 22 -16.29 -19.72 9.08
C GLU A 22 -15.40 -18.50 9.44
N ILE A 23 -15.33 -17.52 8.54
CA ILE A 23 -14.54 -16.29 8.75
C ILE A 23 -15.33 -15.33 9.64
N SER A 24 -14.70 -14.89 10.72
CA SER A 24 -15.24 -13.86 11.60
C SER A 24 -15.26 -12.53 10.87
N VAL A 25 -16.41 -11.85 10.90
CA VAL A 25 -16.59 -10.56 10.22
C VAL A 25 -17.31 -9.58 11.13
N SER A 26 -16.86 -8.33 11.09
CA SER A 26 -17.46 -7.18 11.78
C SER A 26 -17.74 -6.07 10.77
N THR A 27 -18.86 -5.38 10.93
CA THR A 27 -19.26 -4.25 10.09
C THR A 27 -19.15 -2.94 10.88
N PRO A 28 -18.63 -1.85 10.29
CA PRO A 28 -18.61 -0.55 10.96
C PRO A 28 -20.04 -0.04 11.21
N PHE A 29 -20.18 0.84 12.20
CA PHE A 29 -21.47 1.48 12.50
C PHE A 29 -21.57 2.81 11.75
N GLY A 30 -22.33 2.82 10.65
CA GLY A 30 -22.54 3.99 9.79
C GLY A 30 -21.65 4.00 8.54
N ASP A 31 -21.85 4.98 7.65
CA ASP A 31 -21.31 4.95 6.27
C ASP A 31 -20.10 5.88 6.07
N ASN A 32 -19.39 6.21 7.16
CA ASN A 32 -18.25 7.14 7.12
C ASN A 32 -16.90 6.44 6.98
N GLU A 33 -16.85 5.12 7.16
CA GLU A 33 -15.62 4.35 7.05
C GLU A 33 -15.29 4.04 5.59
N ARG A 34 -13.99 3.93 5.29
CA ARG A 34 -13.50 3.62 3.94
C ARG A 34 -13.40 2.12 3.66
N TYR A 35 -13.82 1.28 4.60
CA TYR A 35 -13.92 -0.17 4.45
C TYR A 35 -15.36 -0.59 4.78
N ASP A 36 -15.80 -1.69 4.19
CA ASP A 36 -17.15 -2.20 4.42
C ASP A 36 -17.13 -3.28 5.51
N LEU A 37 -16.04 -4.06 5.60
CA LEU A 37 -15.91 -5.20 6.52
C LEU A 37 -14.54 -5.22 7.20
N LEU A 38 -14.50 -5.71 8.42
CA LEU A 38 -13.30 -6.28 9.05
C LEU A 38 -13.44 -7.79 9.05
N ALA A 39 -12.45 -8.52 8.54
CA ALA A 39 -12.41 -9.97 8.55
C ALA A 39 -11.23 -10.46 9.39
N GLU A 40 -11.49 -11.37 10.33
CA GLU A 40 -10.47 -11.95 11.20
C GLU A 40 -10.10 -13.34 10.69
N ASP A 41 -8.81 -13.60 10.51
CA ASP A 41 -8.31 -14.91 10.10
C ASP A 41 -8.09 -15.87 11.27
N GLU A 42 -7.63 -17.08 10.96
CA GLU A 42 -7.39 -18.13 11.96
C GLU A 42 -6.23 -17.82 12.93
N SER A 43 -5.34 -16.89 12.58
CA SER A 43 -4.26 -16.41 13.44
C SER A 43 -4.72 -15.30 14.40
N GLY A 44 -5.89 -14.72 14.15
CA GLY A 44 -6.44 -13.58 14.88
C GLY A 44 -6.05 -12.23 14.30
N ASP A 45 -5.43 -12.20 13.11
CA ASP A 45 -5.14 -10.95 12.42
C ASP A 45 -6.42 -10.41 11.75
N VAL A 46 -6.57 -9.08 11.74
CA VAL A 46 -7.77 -8.39 11.27
C VAL A 46 -7.48 -7.62 9.99
N TRP A 47 -8.26 -7.93 8.95
CA TRP A 47 -8.13 -7.38 7.61
C TRP A 47 -9.30 -6.44 7.27
N LYS A 48 -8.99 -5.20 6.89
CA LYS A 48 -9.94 -4.22 6.36
C LYS A 48 -10.26 -4.54 4.91
N LEU A 49 -11.51 -4.91 4.64
CA LEU A 49 -11.99 -5.23 3.30
C LEU A 49 -12.94 -4.16 2.79
N GLN A 50 -12.67 -3.66 1.58
CA GLN A 50 -13.66 -2.94 0.78
C GLN A 50 -14.33 -3.91 -0.18
N VAL A 51 -15.66 -4.03 -0.11
CA VAL A 51 -16.46 -4.80 -1.05
C VAL A 51 -16.65 -4.03 -2.35
N LYS A 52 -16.52 -4.72 -3.48
CA LYS A 52 -16.81 -4.18 -4.80
C LYS A 52 -17.62 -5.16 -5.63
N THR A 53 -18.62 -4.63 -6.33
CA THR A 53 -19.33 -5.40 -7.36
C THR A 53 -18.51 -5.41 -8.66
N GLY A 54 -18.06 -6.59 -9.07
CA GLY A 54 -17.42 -6.83 -10.34
C GLY A 54 -18.43 -6.88 -11.49
N GLY A 55 -18.15 -6.17 -12.59
CA GLY A 55 -18.91 -6.28 -13.83
C GLY A 55 -18.22 -7.24 -14.80
N PHE A 56 -18.94 -8.23 -15.34
CA PHE A 56 -18.38 -9.14 -16.33
C PHE A 56 -18.53 -8.59 -17.76
N ARG A 57 -17.42 -8.49 -18.49
CA ARG A 57 -17.42 -8.06 -19.89
C ARG A 57 -16.21 -8.63 -20.63
N ASP A 58 -16.44 -9.15 -21.84
CA ASP A 58 -15.38 -9.63 -22.75
C ASP A 58 -14.42 -10.65 -22.11
N GLY A 59 -14.94 -11.53 -21.24
CA GLY A 59 -14.16 -12.54 -20.51
C GLY A 59 -13.32 -11.98 -19.36
N LYS A 60 -13.68 -10.81 -18.84
CA LYS A 60 -13.02 -10.15 -17.71
C LYS A 60 -14.03 -9.68 -16.67
N VAL A 61 -13.64 -9.73 -15.40
CA VAL A 61 -14.32 -9.05 -14.30
C VAL A 61 -13.67 -7.68 -14.12
N LEU A 62 -14.44 -6.60 -14.12
CA LEU A 62 -13.94 -5.23 -13.96
C LEU A 62 -14.50 -4.59 -12.70
N PHE A 63 -13.65 -3.87 -11.97
CA PHE A 63 -14.04 -3.11 -10.80
C PHE A 63 -13.19 -1.83 -10.65
N ASN A 64 -13.71 -0.85 -9.92
CA ASN A 64 -13.05 0.43 -9.68
C ASN A 64 -12.36 0.45 -8.31
N GLY A 65 -11.11 0.91 -8.29
CA GLY A 65 -10.30 1.12 -7.07
C GLY A 65 -10.42 2.52 -6.50
N LYS A 66 -11.53 3.21 -6.72
CA LYS A 66 -11.79 4.54 -6.14
C LYS A 66 -13.00 4.49 -5.23
N SER A 67 -12.97 5.19 -4.10
CA SER A 67 -14.19 5.55 -3.37
C SER A 67 -14.80 6.78 -4.04
N GLN A 68 -16.14 6.84 -4.08
CA GLN A 68 -16.86 8.06 -4.38
C GLN A 68 -17.63 8.42 -3.11
N HIS A 69 -17.17 9.44 -2.38
CA HIS A 69 -17.98 10.05 -1.35
C HIS A 69 -18.71 11.26 -1.94
N THR A 70 -20.02 11.29 -1.75
CA THR A 70 -20.83 12.47 -2.07
C THR A 70 -20.96 13.28 -0.80
N ASN A 71 -20.23 14.39 -0.73
CA ASN A 71 -20.40 15.35 0.36
C ASN A 71 -21.45 16.38 -0.10
N ALA A 72 -22.10 17.08 0.83
CA ALA A 72 -23.15 18.07 0.52
C ALA A 72 -22.72 19.22 -0.43
N SER A 73 -21.43 19.29 -0.78
CA SER A 73 -20.79 20.30 -1.61
C SER A 73 -20.15 19.76 -2.91
N GLY A 74 -20.24 18.45 -3.22
CA GLY A 74 -19.78 17.90 -4.50
C GLY A 74 -19.22 16.46 -4.43
N HIS A 75 -18.80 15.95 -5.60
CA HIS A 75 -18.13 14.66 -5.75
C HIS A 75 -16.62 14.83 -5.56
N THR A 76 -16.02 14.18 -4.55
CA THR A 76 -14.56 14.07 -4.42
C THR A 76 -14.15 12.64 -4.75
N TYR A 77 -13.20 12.49 -5.68
CA TYR A 77 -12.57 11.22 -6.00
C TYR A 77 -11.28 11.10 -5.21
N GLU A 78 -11.27 10.28 -4.16
CA GLU A 78 -10.05 9.96 -3.43
C GLU A 78 -9.58 8.56 -3.82
N VAL A 79 -8.27 8.44 -4.06
CA VAL A 79 -7.60 7.15 -4.26
C VAL A 79 -7.28 6.63 -2.87
N TYR A 80 -7.54 5.35 -2.59
CA TYR A 80 -7.20 4.75 -1.30
C TYR A 80 -5.68 4.81 -1.11
N ASP A 81 -5.22 5.26 0.06
CA ASP A 81 -3.81 5.36 0.46
C ASP A 81 -3.63 4.67 1.82
N GLY A 82 -3.79 3.34 1.85
CA GLY A 82 -3.69 2.53 3.07
C GLY A 82 -4.98 2.46 3.90
N ASP A 83 -6.11 2.83 3.30
CA ASP A 83 -7.40 2.89 3.96
C ASP A 83 -8.02 1.50 4.13
N VAL A 84 -7.74 0.59 3.20
CA VAL A 84 -8.17 -0.82 3.20
C VAL A 84 -6.99 -1.72 2.85
N ASP A 85 -7.04 -2.97 3.30
CA ASP A 85 -5.97 -3.94 3.02
C ASP A 85 -6.23 -4.66 1.68
N TYR A 86 -7.50 -5.02 1.45
CA TYR A 86 -7.93 -5.68 0.22
C TYR A 86 -9.28 -5.19 -0.28
N PHE A 87 -9.49 -5.38 -1.57
CA PHE A 87 -10.80 -5.39 -2.19
C PHE A 87 -11.34 -6.82 -2.24
N ALA A 88 -12.53 -7.02 -1.67
CA ALA A 88 -13.32 -8.24 -1.87
C ALA A 88 -14.26 -8.00 -3.06
N VAL A 89 -13.92 -8.57 -4.22
CA VAL A 89 -14.64 -8.33 -5.48
C VAL A 89 -15.54 -9.51 -5.77
N HIS A 90 -16.86 -9.29 -5.78
CA HIS A 90 -17.84 -10.32 -6.13
C HIS A 90 -18.45 -10.04 -7.52
N CYS A 91 -18.54 -11.06 -8.37
CA CYS A 91 -19.12 -10.96 -9.70
C CYS A 91 -20.19 -12.04 -9.94
N ASP A 92 -21.47 -11.62 -9.93
CA ASP A 92 -22.63 -12.51 -10.09
C ASP A 92 -22.59 -13.33 -11.38
N ASP A 93 -22.13 -12.74 -12.49
CA ASP A 93 -22.16 -13.36 -13.83
C ASP A 93 -21.31 -14.63 -13.93
N VAL A 94 -20.30 -14.74 -13.07
CA VAL A 94 -19.30 -15.83 -13.08
C VAL A 94 -19.23 -16.55 -11.74
N ASP A 95 -20.11 -16.20 -10.80
CA ASP A 95 -20.15 -16.70 -9.43
C ASP A 95 -18.76 -16.67 -8.75
N GLY A 96 -18.05 -15.57 -8.98
CA GLY A 96 -16.65 -15.42 -8.57
C GLY A 96 -16.51 -14.46 -7.40
N LEU A 97 -15.73 -14.87 -6.40
CA LEU A 97 -15.26 -14.03 -5.29
C LEU A 97 -13.73 -13.93 -5.36
N TYR A 98 -13.22 -12.70 -5.37
CA TYR A 98 -11.79 -12.44 -5.52
C TYR A 98 -11.27 -11.57 -4.38
N LEU A 99 -10.06 -11.85 -3.91
CA LEU A 99 -9.35 -11.05 -2.92
C LEU A 99 -8.17 -10.34 -3.58
N VAL A 100 -8.25 -9.01 -3.68
CA VAL A 100 -7.26 -8.22 -4.42
C VAL A 100 -6.58 -7.22 -3.48
N PRO A 101 -5.24 -7.25 -3.35
CA PRO A 101 -4.52 -6.27 -2.53
C PRO A 101 -4.74 -4.84 -2.97
N GLU A 102 -4.95 -3.91 -2.03
CA GLU A 102 -5.11 -2.48 -2.34
C GLU A 102 -3.94 -1.95 -3.20
N SER A 103 -2.71 -2.36 -2.86
CA SER A 103 -1.47 -1.93 -3.52
C SER A 103 -1.35 -2.31 -5.00
N GLU A 104 -2.13 -3.28 -5.47
CA GLU A 104 -2.16 -3.69 -6.88
C GLU A 104 -3.25 -2.96 -7.69
N VAL A 105 -4.16 -2.26 -7.01
CA VAL A 105 -5.32 -1.63 -7.66
C VAL A 105 -5.05 -0.15 -7.92
N GLY A 106 -5.05 0.22 -9.21
CA GLY A 106 -5.07 1.64 -9.62
C GLY A 106 -6.48 2.24 -9.56
N SER A 107 -6.82 3.13 -10.51
CA SER A 107 -8.19 3.66 -10.58
C SER A 107 -9.26 2.60 -10.91
N GLN A 108 -8.84 1.56 -11.62
CA GLN A 108 -9.67 0.46 -12.10
C GLN A 108 -8.75 -0.73 -12.35
N MET A 109 -9.26 -1.94 -12.16
CA MET A 109 -8.55 -3.18 -12.48
C MET A 109 -9.49 -4.13 -13.22
N SER A 110 -8.92 -5.07 -13.97
CA SER A 110 -9.67 -6.12 -14.65
C SER A 110 -9.02 -7.48 -14.44
N LEU A 111 -9.80 -8.47 -14.02
CA LEU A 111 -9.37 -9.85 -13.82
C LEU A 111 -9.83 -10.71 -14.99
N ARG A 112 -8.92 -11.41 -15.66
CA ARG A 112 -9.19 -12.19 -16.88
C ARG A 112 -9.57 -13.63 -16.53
N ILE A 113 -10.70 -14.12 -17.02
CA ILE A 113 -11.16 -15.51 -16.79
C ILE A 113 -10.79 -16.44 -17.95
N ALA A 114 -10.96 -15.98 -19.19
CA ALA A 114 -10.79 -16.82 -20.37
C ALA A 114 -9.44 -16.59 -21.08
N ASP A 115 -8.92 -17.66 -21.69
CA ASP A 115 -7.66 -17.69 -22.43
C ASP A 115 -7.49 -16.46 -23.35
N ALA A 116 -6.34 -15.80 -23.21
CA ALA A 116 -5.93 -14.75 -24.11
C ALA A 116 -5.26 -15.37 -25.34
N LYS A 117 -5.53 -14.84 -26.54
CA LYS A 117 -4.82 -15.28 -27.77
C LYS A 117 -3.31 -15.04 -27.71
N GLN A 118 -2.86 -14.18 -26.80
CA GLN A 118 -1.46 -13.95 -26.45
C GLN A 118 -1.38 -13.79 -24.94
N ASP A 119 -0.61 -14.66 -24.30
CA ASP A 119 -0.29 -14.55 -22.88
C ASP A 119 0.79 -13.47 -22.71
N HIS A 120 0.50 -12.46 -21.92
CA HIS A 120 1.41 -11.35 -21.64
C HIS A 120 1.55 -11.22 -20.14
N ARG A 121 2.77 -11.00 -19.64
CA ARG A 121 3.11 -10.94 -18.19
C ARG A 121 2.41 -9.83 -17.38
N THR A 122 1.52 -9.08 -18.01
CA THR A 122 0.77 -7.96 -17.41
C THR A 122 -0.74 -8.23 -17.34
N ILE A 123 -1.16 -9.48 -17.60
CA ILE A 123 -2.55 -9.90 -17.44
C ILE A 123 -2.76 -10.27 -15.97
N ASN A 124 -3.75 -9.66 -15.33
CA ASN A 124 -4.22 -10.08 -14.02
C ASN A 124 -5.20 -11.24 -14.24
N TRP A 125 -4.77 -12.49 -14.02
CA TRP A 125 -5.65 -13.65 -14.19
C TRP A 125 -6.59 -13.77 -12.99
N ALA A 126 -7.87 -14.02 -13.22
CA ALA A 126 -8.86 -14.12 -12.15
C ALA A 126 -8.53 -15.24 -11.17
N ALA A 127 -7.98 -16.36 -11.67
CA ALA A 127 -7.52 -17.47 -10.83
C ALA A 127 -6.42 -17.05 -9.85
N ASP A 128 -5.55 -16.11 -10.24
CA ASP A 128 -4.48 -15.63 -9.35
C ASP A 128 -5.02 -14.84 -8.17
N TYR A 129 -6.28 -14.36 -8.22
CA TYR A 129 -6.93 -13.58 -7.16
C TYR A 129 -8.14 -14.28 -6.57
N ASP A 130 -8.33 -15.58 -6.85
CA ASP A 130 -9.42 -16.35 -6.26
C ASP A 130 -9.37 -16.24 -4.74
N PHE A 131 -10.54 -16.03 -4.12
CA PHE A 131 -10.61 -15.79 -2.69
C PHE A 131 -10.11 -16.99 -1.89
N ASP A 132 -10.48 -18.21 -2.28
CA ASP A 132 -10.16 -19.42 -1.50
C ASP A 132 -8.67 -19.79 -1.62
N GLU A 133 -8.04 -19.48 -2.75
CA GLU A 133 -6.61 -19.65 -2.93
C GLU A 133 -5.78 -18.58 -2.21
N ARG A 134 -6.38 -17.41 -1.92
CA ARG A 134 -5.72 -16.28 -1.25
C ARG A 134 -6.11 -16.07 0.20
N TRP A 135 -7.02 -16.85 0.76
CA TRP A 135 -7.44 -16.71 2.15
C TRP A 135 -6.91 -17.86 3.03
N PRO A 136 -6.31 -17.58 4.21
CA PRO A 136 -6.01 -16.24 4.74
C PRO A 136 -4.92 -15.57 3.91
N PRO A 137 -4.98 -14.25 3.72
CA PRO A 137 -3.98 -13.57 2.92
C PRO A 137 -2.62 -13.67 3.61
N GLU A 138 -1.56 -13.87 2.82
CA GLU A 138 -0.23 -13.47 3.29
C GLU A 138 -0.31 -11.98 3.60
N PRO A 139 0.25 -11.51 4.73
CA PRO A 139 0.19 -10.11 5.14
C PRO A 139 0.63 -9.22 3.98
N THR A 140 -0.36 -8.73 3.24
CA THR A 140 -0.12 -7.87 2.11
C THR A 140 -0.03 -6.49 2.72
N PRO A 141 0.93 -5.69 2.28
CA PRO A 141 1.47 -4.63 3.10
C PRO A 141 0.48 -3.46 3.28
N SER A 142 -0.48 -3.62 4.18
CA SER A 142 -0.78 -2.68 5.27
C SER A 142 0.09 -3.00 6.49
N GLY A 143 0.43 -4.29 6.69
CA GLY A 143 1.34 -4.77 7.72
C GLY A 143 2.81 -4.38 7.52
N TRP A 144 3.30 -4.11 6.30
CA TRP A 144 4.71 -3.67 6.15
C TRP A 144 5.02 -2.37 6.88
N ARG A 145 4.05 -1.46 7.04
CA ARG A 145 4.27 -0.22 7.77
C ARG A 145 4.47 -0.55 9.24
N ASP A 146 3.59 -1.37 9.78
CA ASP A 146 3.68 -1.82 11.17
C ASP A 146 4.91 -2.69 11.42
N ALA A 147 5.26 -3.60 10.50
CA ALA A 147 6.46 -4.40 10.53
C ALA A 147 7.73 -3.55 10.40
N LEU A 148 7.71 -2.53 9.53
CA LEU A 148 8.80 -1.56 9.42
C LEU A 148 8.92 -0.75 10.71
N ILE A 149 7.83 -0.24 11.27
CA ILE A 149 7.82 0.49 12.54
C ILE A 149 8.31 -0.41 13.67
N ALA A 150 7.94 -1.68 13.69
CA ALA A 150 8.43 -2.67 14.66
C ALA A 150 9.93 -2.91 14.50
N ASP A 151 10.43 -3.16 13.28
CA ASP A 151 11.87 -3.32 12.98
C ASP A 151 12.67 -2.08 13.39
N LEU A 152 12.16 -0.87 13.13
CA LEU A 152 12.77 0.38 13.59
C LEU A 152 12.86 0.43 15.12
N ARG A 153 11.77 0.09 15.82
CA ARG A 153 11.74 0.06 17.30
C ARG A 153 12.67 -1.00 17.88
N GLU A 154 12.75 -2.18 17.27
CA GLU A 154 13.68 -3.25 17.67
C GLU A 154 15.14 -2.83 17.49
N ARG A 155 15.43 -1.98 16.48
CA ARG A 155 16.73 -1.34 16.28
C ARG A 155 17.00 -0.18 17.25
N GLY A 156 16.09 0.11 18.18
CA GLY A 156 16.22 1.17 19.18
C GLY A 156 15.83 2.57 18.68
N VAL A 157 15.19 2.68 17.52
CA VAL A 157 14.70 3.97 17.00
C VAL A 157 13.38 4.30 17.67
N ASP A 158 13.25 5.52 18.20
CA ASP A 158 11.97 5.99 18.71
C ASP A 158 11.09 6.50 17.55
N VAL A 159 9.87 5.95 17.47
CA VAL A 159 8.95 6.15 16.34
C VAL A 159 7.60 6.62 16.83
N MET A 160 7.28 7.86 16.47
CA MET A 160 5.98 8.49 16.70
C MET A 160 5.13 8.37 15.44
N ASP A 161 4.01 7.67 15.55
CA ASP A 161 3.15 7.37 14.42
C ASP A 161 2.15 8.51 14.15
N ALA A 162 2.06 8.97 12.89
CA ALA A 162 1.14 10.03 12.49
C ALA A 162 -0.20 9.50 11.94
N ARG A 163 -0.42 8.18 11.97
CA ARG A 163 -1.69 7.55 11.58
C ARG A 163 -2.88 8.21 12.28
N GLY A 164 -3.95 8.44 11.50
CA GLY A 164 -5.18 9.09 12.00
C GLY A 164 -5.09 10.61 12.14
N THR A 165 -4.03 11.24 11.64
CA THR A 165 -3.87 12.70 11.62
C THR A 165 -3.86 13.25 10.18
N ASN A 166 -4.00 14.56 10.03
CA ASN A 166 -3.80 15.25 8.75
C ASN A 166 -2.32 15.62 8.51
N ALA A 167 -1.38 14.95 9.17
CA ALA A 167 0.03 15.21 8.98
C ALA A 167 0.44 14.84 7.55
N PRO A 168 1.30 15.64 6.90
CA PRO A 168 1.77 15.34 5.56
C PRO A 168 2.99 14.39 5.56
N TYR A 169 3.12 13.58 6.60
CA TYR A 169 4.18 12.59 6.83
C TYR A 169 3.60 11.38 7.55
N ASP A 170 4.34 10.27 7.51
CA ASP A 170 3.88 8.98 7.99
C ASP A 170 4.24 8.74 9.46
N VAL A 171 5.49 9.05 9.81
CA VAL A 171 6.03 8.92 11.17
C VAL A 171 7.02 10.04 11.45
N VAL A 172 7.30 10.28 12.73
CA VAL A 172 8.46 11.05 13.17
C VAL A 172 9.43 10.08 13.82
N LEU A 173 10.66 10.03 13.30
CA LEU A 173 11.76 9.28 13.90
C LEU A 173 12.56 10.20 14.81
N ARG A 174 12.96 9.70 15.97
CA ARG A 174 13.84 10.42 16.90
C ARG A 174 15.14 9.65 17.08
N ASP A 175 16.26 10.35 16.89
CA ASP A 175 17.60 9.81 17.14
C ASP A 175 18.03 9.95 18.61
N ASP A 176 19.18 9.38 18.96
CA ASP A 176 19.76 9.44 20.31
C ASP A 176 20.14 10.87 20.75
N ALA A 177 20.19 11.83 19.82
CA ALA A 177 20.44 13.23 20.08
C ALA A 177 19.15 14.06 20.21
N ASP A 178 17.99 13.40 20.32
CA ASP A 178 16.65 14.01 20.34
C ASP A 178 16.29 14.80 19.07
N THR A 179 17.00 14.57 17.96
CA THR A 179 16.66 15.16 16.65
C THR A 179 15.45 14.45 16.07
N LEU A 180 14.45 15.23 15.63
CA LEU A 180 13.22 14.73 15.03
C LEU A 180 13.27 14.79 13.50
N TYR A 181 12.86 13.70 12.85
CA TYR A 181 12.82 13.58 11.39
C TYR A 181 11.42 13.20 10.91
N ARG A 182 10.74 14.13 10.22
CA ARG A 182 9.45 13.83 9.55
C ARG A 182 9.72 12.89 8.40
N THR A 183 9.12 11.72 8.43
CA THR A 183 9.52 10.62 7.55
C THR A 183 8.32 10.13 6.78
N SER A 184 8.48 9.94 5.46
CA SER A 184 7.52 9.21 4.65
C SER A 184 7.97 7.77 4.47
N LEU A 185 7.05 6.82 4.67
CA LEU A 185 7.25 5.40 4.44
C LEU A 185 6.74 5.07 3.04
N ARG A 186 7.55 4.37 2.25
CA ARG A 186 7.19 3.92 0.90
C ARG A 186 7.45 2.43 0.71
N PRO A 187 6.57 1.70 0.01
CA PRO A 187 6.89 0.36 -0.47
C PRO A 187 7.85 0.48 -1.67
N GLY A 188 8.76 -0.49 -1.80
CA GLY A 188 9.68 -0.60 -2.92
C GLY A 188 9.75 -2.02 -3.48
N SER A 189 10.15 -2.13 -4.73
CA SER A 189 10.40 -3.40 -5.41
C SER A 189 11.57 -3.29 -6.37
N VAL A 190 12.21 -4.40 -6.72
CA VAL A 190 13.31 -4.43 -7.68
C VAL A 190 12.76 -4.61 -9.10
N SER A 191 13.13 -3.68 -9.98
CA SER A 191 12.85 -3.75 -11.42
C SER A 191 14.07 -3.28 -12.20
N GLY A 192 14.55 -4.10 -13.13
CA GLY A 192 15.72 -3.78 -13.96
C GLY A 192 16.96 -3.40 -13.13
N GLU A 193 17.27 -4.20 -12.11
CA GLU A 193 18.42 -4.05 -11.19
C GLU A 193 18.36 -2.80 -10.28
N ARG A 194 17.20 -2.14 -10.23
CA ARG A 194 16.99 -0.94 -9.41
C ARG A 194 15.82 -1.14 -8.46
N VAL A 195 15.95 -0.58 -7.26
CA VAL A 195 14.80 -0.39 -6.37
C VAL A 195 13.95 0.72 -6.95
N CYS A 196 12.70 0.38 -7.24
CA CYS A 196 11.65 1.26 -7.72
C CYS A 196 10.65 1.50 -6.59
N PHE A 197 10.38 2.77 -6.33
CA PHE A 197 9.36 3.29 -5.42
C PHE A 197 8.85 4.62 -6.00
N ASP A 198 7.68 5.11 -5.57
CA ASP A 198 7.06 6.35 -6.09
C ASP A 198 6.89 6.39 -7.62
N THR A 199 6.73 5.24 -8.27
CA THR A 199 6.60 5.11 -9.74
C THR A 199 5.20 5.46 -10.27
N GLY A 200 4.25 5.69 -9.37
CA GLY A 200 2.85 6.02 -9.66
C GLY A 200 2.51 7.51 -9.55
N LYS A 201 1.24 7.81 -9.24
CA LYS A 201 0.75 9.18 -9.03
C LYS A 201 1.06 9.71 -7.63
N THR A 202 1.32 8.82 -6.68
CA THR A 202 1.67 9.14 -5.30
C THR A 202 3.19 9.22 -5.20
N ARG A 203 3.70 10.39 -4.79
CA ARG A 203 5.13 10.63 -4.59
C ARG A 203 5.37 11.06 -3.15
N ALA A 204 6.56 10.79 -2.62
CA ALA A 204 7.00 11.39 -1.37
C ALA A 204 6.84 12.92 -1.40
N PRO A 205 6.27 13.54 -0.34
CA PRO A 205 6.21 14.98 -0.18
C PRO A 205 7.58 15.66 -0.38
N GLY A 206 7.57 16.97 -0.66
CA GLY A 206 8.81 17.73 -0.87
C GLY A 206 9.66 17.89 0.42
N PRO A 207 10.93 18.33 0.27
CA PRO A 207 11.87 18.46 1.39
C PRO A 207 11.47 19.51 2.46
N GLU A 208 10.56 20.42 2.13
CA GLU A 208 9.98 21.35 3.12
C GLU A 208 8.99 20.64 4.08
N THR A 209 8.41 19.55 3.61
CA THR A 209 7.33 18.81 4.28
C THR A 209 7.85 17.61 5.06
N ILE A 210 8.83 16.89 4.49
CA ILE A 210 9.46 15.71 5.09
C ILE A 210 10.98 15.82 5.00
N ASP A 211 11.65 15.17 5.93
CA ASP A 211 13.10 15.13 6.04
C ASP A 211 13.66 13.82 5.45
N LEU A 212 12.94 12.70 5.63
CA LEU A 212 13.39 11.37 5.20
C LEU A 212 12.32 10.63 4.40
N VAL A 213 12.80 9.73 3.54
CA VAL A 213 12.01 8.68 2.89
C VAL A 213 12.59 7.33 3.26
N LEU A 214 11.78 6.47 3.88
CA LEU A 214 12.12 5.07 4.11
C LEU A 214 11.43 4.19 3.08
N VAL A 215 12.20 3.37 2.37
CA VAL A 215 11.70 2.46 1.34
C VAL A 215 11.86 1.03 1.83
N ARG A 216 10.76 0.34 2.18
CA ARG A 216 10.77 -1.09 2.46
C ARG A 216 10.72 -1.86 1.15
N CYS A 217 11.83 -2.48 0.77
CA CYS A 217 11.92 -3.22 -0.49
C CYS A 217 11.58 -4.68 -0.27
N ARG A 218 10.49 -5.14 -0.89
CA ARG A 218 10.00 -6.52 -0.74
C ARG A 218 10.95 -7.58 -1.32
N ASP A 219 11.69 -7.24 -2.37
CA ASP A 219 12.50 -8.22 -3.12
C ASP A 219 13.90 -8.40 -2.50
N THR A 220 14.38 -7.41 -1.75
CA THR A 220 15.65 -7.49 -1.02
C THR A 220 15.46 -7.74 0.48
N ASP A 221 14.22 -7.62 0.97
CA ASP A 221 13.87 -7.63 2.40
C ASP A 221 14.60 -6.55 3.24
N GLU A 222 15.08 -5.51 2.56
CA GLU A 222 15.84 -4.41 3.16
C GLU A 222 15.00 -3.14 3.27
N THR A 223 15.36 -2.31 4.25
CA THR A 223 14.84 -0.95 4.39
C THR A 223 15.92 0.03 3.94
N TYR A 224 15.60 0.88 2.96
CA TYR A 224 16.50 1.93 2.48
C TYR A 224 16.09 3.31 3.01
N MET A 225 17.06 4.10 3.47
CA MET A 225 16.87 5.46 3.94
C MET A 225 17.44 6.45 2.93
N ILE A 226 16.62 7.45 2.61
CA ILE A 226 16.99 8.52 1.67
C ILE A 226 16.63 9.84 2.31
N GLU A 227 17.60 10.75 2.41
CA GLU A 227 17.34 12.14 2.79
C GLU A 227 16.55 12.82 1.67
N ARG A 228 15.43 13.46 2.01
CA ARG A 228 14.51 13.97 0.99
C ARG A 228 15.14 15.07 0.13
N ASP A 229 16.07 15.84 0.68
CA ASP A 229 16.79 16.89 -0.05
C ASP A 229 17.95 16.37 -0.93
N ALA A 230 18.26 15.07 -0.86
CA ALA A 230 19.28 14.45 -1.72
C ALA A 230 18.86 14.35 -3.20
N TYR A 231 17.57 14.54 -3.51
CA TYR A 231 17.04 14.47 -4.87
C TYR A 231 15.85 15.41 -5.08
N ASP A 232 15.67 15.91 -6.30
CA ASP A 232 14.58 16.84 -6.63
C ASP A 232 13.31 16.05 -7.03
N GLU A 233 13.32 15.50 -8.25
CA GLU A 233 12.17 14.80 -8.83
C GLU A 233 12.18 13.28 -8.64
N SER A 234 13.36 12.64 -8.72
CA SER A 234 13.50 11.19 -8.61
C SER A 234 14.91 10.78 -8.19
N ILE A 235 15.01 9.61 -7.58
CA ILE A 235 16.25 8.92 -7.26
C ILE A 235 16.06 7.44 -7.58
N SER A 236 17.12 6.76 -8.02
CA SER A 236 17.10 5.32 -8.25
C SER A 236 18.22 4.65 -7.47
N LEU A 237 17.90 3.62 -6.68
CA LEU A 237 18.90 2.84 -5.95
C LEU A 237 19.24 1.57 -6.72
N ARG A 238 20.51 1.28 -6.92
CA ARG A 238 20.96 0.12 -7.72
C ARG A 238 21.34 -1.05 -6.83
N VAL A 239 20.77 -2.23 -7.09
CA VAL A 239 20.99 -3.42 -6.25
C VAL A 239 22.27 -4.15 -6.64
N GLU A 240 22.64 -4.13 -7.92
CA GLU A 240 23.85 -4.79 -8.43
C GLU A 240 24.82 -3.80 -9.12
N PRO A 241 26.14 -4.00 -8.93
CA PRO A 241 27.15 -3.21 -9.63
C PRO A 241 27.17 -3.53 -11.13
N THR A 242 27.43 -2.53 -11.96
CA THR A 242 27.59 -2.71 -13.41
C THR A 242 29.04 -2.64 -13.86
N ARG A 243 29.27 -3.04 -15.11
CA ARG A 243 30.56 -2.90 -15.78
C ARG A 243 31.05 -1.44 -15.89
N ASN A 244 30.14 -0.46 -15.80
CA ASN A 244 30.40 0.99 -15.82
C ASN A 244 29.90 1.66 -14.54
N ASP A 245 30.17 1.05 -13.38
CA ASP A 245 29.78 1.65 -12.11
C ASP A 245 30.71 2.82 -11.77
N ASP A 246 30.16 4.04 -11.79
CA ASP A 246 30.86 5.27 -11.42
C ASP A 246 30.42 5.71 -10.01
N ARG A 247 31.19 6.59 -9.36
CA ARG A 247 30.90 7.18 -8.04
C ARG A 247 29.56 7.92 -7.94
N ARG A 248 28.88 8.16 -9.06
CA ARG A 248 27.57 8.82 -9.13
C ARG A 248 26.40 7.85 -9.09
N THR A 249 26.65 6.54 -9.11
CA THR A 249 25.59 5.53 -8.95
C THR A 249 25.16 5.48 -7.50
N ASN A 250 23.89 5.75 -7.20
CA ASN A 250 23.34 5.50 -5.87
C ASN A 250 23.19 3.99 -5.67
N ARG A 251 24.08 3.36 -4.91
CA ARG A 251 24.00 1.93 -4.64
C ARG A 251 23.04 1.66 -3.50
N ALA A 252 22.17 0.67 -3.63
CA ALA A 252 21.18 0.33 -2.61
C ALA A 252 21.84 0.02 -1.24
N GLU A 253 22.99 -0.66 -1.23
CA GLU A 253 23.78 -0.93 -0.02
C GLU A 253 24.30 0.34 0.70
N GLU A 254 24.44 1.46 -0.02
CA GLU A 254 24.86 2.75 0.54
C GLU A 254 23.72 3.52 1.17
N HIS A 255 22.49 3.08 0.92
CA HIS A 255 21.26 3.64 1.47
C HIS A 255 20.59 2.69 2.48
N ALA A 256 21.19 1.55 2.82
CA ALA A 256 20.61 0.63 3.80
C ALA A 256 20.43 1.33 5.16
N PHE A 257 19.24 1.23 5.76
CA PHE A 257 18.86 1.96 6.97
C PHE A 257 19.88 1.79 8.09
N GLY A 258 20.31 0.54 8.37
CA GLY A 258 21.28 0.25 9.41
C GLY A 258 22.69 0.83 9.17
N ARG A 259 22.97 1.32 7.95
CA ARG A 259 24.23 2.00 7.61
C ARG A 259 24.11 3.51 7.70
N CYS A 260 22.94 4.05 7.40
CA CYS A 260 22.73 5.49 7.24
C CYS A 260 22.06 6.14 8.45
N TRP A 261 21.41 5.36 9.33
CA TRP A 261 20.75 5.87 10.52
C TRP A 261 21.73 6.00 11.72
N PRO A 262 21.69 7.12 12.46
CA PRO A 262 20.99 8.37 12.14
C PRO A 262 21.69 9.13 11.00
N PRO A 263 20.95 9.99 10.25
CA PRO A 263 21.54 10.81 9.19
C PRO A 263 22.73 11.63 9.72
N ALA A 264 23.74 11.86 8.89
CA ALA A 264 24.83 12.76 9.27
C ALA A 264 24.23 14.13 9.58
N ARG A 265 24.62 14.75 10.71
CA ARG A 265 24.11 16.07 11.10
C ARG A 265 24.25 17.03 9.92
N LEU A 266 23.11 17.52 9.44
CA LEU A 266 23.04 18.66 8.53
C LEU A 266 23.48 19.90 9.32
N ASP A 267 24.78 20.11 9.47
CA ASP A 267 25.36 21.35 10.00
C ASP A 267 24.93 22.50 9.07
N GLY A 268 23.79 23.13 9.38
CA GLY A 268 23.24 24.23 8.59
C GLY A 268 21.74 24.48 8.68
N ARG A 269 20.91 23.58 9.22
CA ARG A 269 19.49 23.90 9.45
C ARG A 269 19.33 24.67 10.77
N PRO A 270 18.75 25.88 10.78
CA PRO A 270 18.50 26.60 12.02
C PRO A 270 17.58 25.77 12.91
N GLU A 271 17.86 25.74 14.22
CA GLU A 271 16.97 25.17 15.24
C GLU A 271 15.55 25.70 15.02
N ARG A 272 14.65 24.81 14.56
CA ARG A 272 13.24 25.13 14.39
C ARG A 272 12.52 24.60 15.61
N THR A 273 12.22 25.53 16.50
CA THR A 273 11.41 25.34 17.71
C THR A 273 10.03 24.77 17.35
N ALA A 274 9.57 23.85 18.21
CA ALA A 274 8.35 23.07 18.12
C ALA A 274 7.06 23.92 17.99
#